data_AF-A0A7W0MH44-F1
#
_entry.id   AF-A0A7W0MH44-F1
#
_cell.length_a   1.000
_cell.length_b   1.000
_cell.length_c   1.000
_cell.angle_alpha   90.00
_cell.angle_beta   90.00
_cell.angle_gamma   90.00
#
_symmetry.space_group_name_H-M   'P 1'
#
loop_
_entity.id
_entity.type
_entity.pdbx_description
1 polymer ?
#
loop_
_entity_poly.entity_id
_entity_poly.type
_entity_poly.pdbx_seq_one_letter_code
_entity_poly.pdbx_strand_id
1 'polypeptide(L)'
;MPERRVGTDGTMSDFARGIANRLREFVSNRRRATRYPARVAAVVVLKEHSTNLHRSDPQRPASLKGYTRDFSATGLGLIMPAIRIGERYLTGEGQTLLITLTFPAGPLQLRGVATRYEHLDDDDDERGYLIGVHLAAMAEQESALLNQFIRTIRKNKS
;
A
#
# COMPACT_ATOMS: atom_id res chain seq x y z
N MET A 1 40.38 4.46 29.43
CA MET A 1 39.58 3.22 29.35
C MET A 1 38.20 3.52 29.98
N PRO A 2 37.10 3.01 29.39
CA PRO A 2 36.03 3.80 28.73
C PRO A 2 34.70 3.80 29.54
N GLU A 3 33.65 4.56 29.20
CA GLU A 3 32.62 4.19 28.21
C GLU A 3 31.83 5.39 27.64
N ARG A 4 31.54 5.28 26.34
CA ARG A 4 30.57 6.04 25.53
C ARG A 4 29.15 5.79 26.04
N ARG A 5 28.20 6.72 25.81
CA ARG A 5 26.97 6.46 25.01
C ARG A 5 26.47 7.74 24.33
N VAL A 6 26.40 7.66 23.00
CA VAL A 6 25.69 8.56 22.09
C VAL A 6 24.21 8.20 22.16
N GLY A 7 23.33 9.20 22.28
CA GLY A 7 21.89 9.05 22.09
C GLY A 7 21.39 10.13 21.13
N THR A 8 21.36 9.82 19.84
CA THR A 8 20.72 10.63 18.80
C THR A 8 19.25 10.24 18.73
N ASP A 9 18.37 11.06 19.30
CA ASP A 9 16.92 10.80 19.37
C ASP A 9 16.11 11.81 18.52
N GLY A 10 16.38 11.86 17.21
CA GLY A 10 15.86 12.94 16.36
C GLY A 10 15.60 12.59 14.90
N THR A 11 15.21 11.35 14.56
CA THR A 11 14.99 10.98 13.14
C THR A 11 13.69 10.22 12.83
N MET A 12 12.93 9.74 13.83
CA MET A 12 11.68 8.99 13.56
C MET A 12 10.41 9.85 13.62
N SER A 13 10.39 10.98 14.33
CA SER A 13 9.20 11.84 14.41
C SER A 13 8.99 12.68 13.14
N ASP A 14 10.08 13.17 12.53
CA ASP A 14 10.01 14.07 11.38
C ASP A 14 9.53 13.37 10.10
N PHE A 15 9.87 12.09 9.93
CA PHE A 15 9.37 11.29 8.81
C PHE A 15 7.88 10.96 8.96
N ALA A 16 7.43 10.59 10.16
CA ALA A 16 6.02 10.33 10.43
C ALA A 16 5.17 11.60 10.26
N ARG A 17 5.67 12.74 10.75
CA ARG A 17 5.01 14.04 10.64
C ARG A 17 5.01 14.58 9.19
N GLY A 18 6.07 14.33 8.42
CA GLY A 18 6.13 14.65 7.00
C GLY A 18 5.13 13.84 6.15
N ILE A 19 4.93 12.55 6.48
CA ILE A 19 3.93 11.69 5.83
C ILE A 19 2.51 12.13 6.24
N ALA A 20 2.27 12.46 7.51
CA ALA A 20 0.97 12.92 8.00
C ALA A 20 0.55 14.29 7.41
N ASN A 21 1.48 15.24 7.28
CA ASN A 21 1.21 16.54 6.68
C ASN A 21 0.97 16.43 5.17
N ARG A 22 1.72 15.60 4.45
CA ARG A 22 1.42 15.26 3.03
C ARG A 22 0.09 14.54 2.90
N LEU A 23 -0.25 13.63 3.81
CA LEU A 23 -1.55 12.95 3.81
C LEU A 23 -2.70 13.96 3.88
N ARG A 24 -2.60 15.01 4.71
CA ARG A 24 -3.63 16.05 4.93
C ARG A 24 -3.76 17.02 3.75
N GLU A 25 -2.67 17.57 3.23
CA GLU A 25 -2.70 18.46 2.06
C GLU A 25 -3.23 17.75 0.81
N PHE A 26 -2.94 16.46 0.67
CA PHE A 26 -3.43 15.65 -0.44
C PHE A 26 -4.83 15.07 -0.21
N VAL A 27 -5.47 15.17 0.97
CA VAL A 27 -6.92 14.86 1.14
C VAL A 27 -7.76 15.72 0.19
N SER A 28 -7.41 17.01 0.08
CA SER A 28 -8.16 17.95 -0.76
C SER A 28 -8.03 17.66 -2.25
N ASN A 29 -6.89 17.14 -2.71
CA ASN A 29 -6.67 16.88 -4.14
C ASN A 29 -7.31 15.56 -4.64
N ARG A 30 -7.94 14.78 -3.74
CA ARG A 30 -8.51 13.44 -4.02
C ARG A 30 -9.70 13.44 -4.98
N ARG A 31 -10.37 14.58 -5.21
CA ARG A 31 -11.56 14.65 -6.08
C ARG A 31 -11.24 14.68 -7.59
N ARG A 32 -9.95 14.68 -8.00
CA ARG A 32 -9.56 14.94 -9.41
C ARG A 32 -8.83 13.80 -10.13
N ALA A 33 -8.36 12.75 -9.44
CA ALA A 33 -7.67 11.65 -10.12
C ALA A 33 -8.67 10.60 -10.61
N THR A 34 -8.81 10.48 -11.93
CA THR A 34 -9.64 9.44 -12.57
C THR A 34 -9.19 8.04 -12.14
N ARG A 35 -10.14 7.22 -11.71
CA ARG A 35 -9.93 5.81 -11.35
C ARG A 35 -10.30 4.90 -12.50
N TYR A 36 -9.42 3.95 -12.81
CA TYR A 36 -9.59 2.98 -13.88
C TYR A 36 -9.78 1.60 -13.27
N PRO A 37 -10.95 0.95 -13.48
CA PRO A 37 -11.19 -0.39 -12.95
C PRO A 37 -10.28 -1.39 -13.66
N ALA A 38 -9.57 -2.21 -12.90
CA ALA A 38 -8.79 -3.34 -13.42
C ALA A 38 -8.46 -4.32 -12.30
N ARG A 39 -8.67 -5.62 -12.58
CA ARG A 39 -8.37 -6.71 -11.66
C ARG A 39 -6.95 -7.22 -11.90
N VAL A 40 -6.07 -6.96 -10.94
CA VAL A 40 -4.68 -7.43 -10.93
C VAL A 40 -4.43 -8.08 -9.58
N ALA A 41 -3.86 -9.28 -9.59
CA ALA A 41 -3.52 -10.00 -8.36
C ALA A 41 -2.56 -9.15 -7.51
N ALA A 42 -2.88 -9.04 -6.23
CA ALA A 42 -2.16 -8.21 -5.27
C ALA A 42 -1.80 -9.02 -4.03
N VAL A 43 -0.57 -8.84 -3.55
CA VAL A 43 -0.11 -9.36 -2.27
C VAL A 43 0.29 -8.19 -1.39
N VAL A 44 -0.28 -8.12 -0.18
CA VAL A 44 -0.03 -7.05 0.78
C VAL A 44 0.73 -7.61 1.98
N VAL A 45 1.79 -6.91 2.38
CA VAL A 45 2.60 -7.20 3.57
C VAL A 45 2.79 -5.91 4.37
N LEU A 46 2.78 -6.01 5.69
CA LEU A 46 3.12 -4.88 6.57
C LEU A 46 4.64 -4.68 6.59
N LYS A 47 5.12 -3.45 6.35
CA LYS A 47 6.57 -3.13 6.29
C LYS A 47 7.31 -3.51 7.57
N GLU A 48 6.72 -3.38 8.76
CA GLU A 48 7.36 -3.78 10.03
C GLU A 48 7.65 -5.30 10.10
N HIS A 49 6.90 -6.13 9.39
CA HIS A 49 7.18 -7.57 9.28
C HIS A 49 8.32 -7.88 8.30
N SER A 50 8.81 -6.91 7.53
CA SER A 50 9.95 -7.10 6.64
C SER A 50 11.31 -6.85 7.32
N THR A 51 11.34 -6.12 8.44
CA THR A 51 12.58 -5.72 9.14
C THR A 51 12.98 -6.65 10.29
N ASN A 52 12.08 -7.51 10.77
CA ASN A 52 12.37 -8.47 11.85
C ASN A 52 12.92 -9.82 11.34
N LEU A 53 13.73 -9.81 10.28
CA LEU A 53 14.44 -11.01 9.80
C LEU A 53 15.66 -11.40 10.68
N HIS A 54 15.84 -10.76 11.85
CA HIS A 54 16.91 -11.04 12.80
C HIS A 54 16.41 -11.63 14.14
N ARG A 55 15.57 -12.67 14.10
CA ARG A 55 15.50 -13.68 15.18
C ARG A 55 14.75 -14.93 14.72
N SER A 56 15.49 -15.95 14.32
CA SER A 56 15.17 -17.39 14.47
C SER A 56 13.71 -17.84 14.40
N ASP A 57 12.93 -17.37 13.42
CA ASP A 57 11.63 -17.95 13.06
C ASP A 57 11.52 -17.97 11.52
N PRO A 58 11.42 -19.15 10.87
CA PRO A 58 11.26 -19.26 9.42
C PRO A 58 9.86 -18.87 8.93
N GLN A 59 8.99 -18.34 9.80
CA GLN A 59 7.64 -17.95 9.44
C GLN A 59 7.65 -16.76 8.48
N ARG A 60 7.34 -17.03 7.20
CA ARG A 60 7.17 -16.00 6.14
C ARG A 60 6.34 -14.84 6.70
N PRO A 61 6.69 -13.58 6.38
CA PRO A 61 5.90 -12.44 6.84
C PRO A 61 4.45 -12.66 6.41
N ALA A 62 3.54 -12.57 7.38
CA ALA A 62 2.13 -12.79 7.12
C ALA A 62 1.68 -11.83 6.01
N SER A 63 1.03 -12.39 4.99
CA SER A 63 0.65 -11.68 3.78
C SER A 63 -0.83 -11.90 3.48
N LEU A 64 -1.48 -10.88 2.94
CA LEU A 64 -2.84 -10.99 2.42
C LEU A 64 -2.79 -11.02 0.91
N LYS A 65 -3.48 -11.99 0.34
CA LYS A 65 -3.67 -12.11 -1.10
C LYS A 65 -5.05 -11.58 -1.45
N GLY A 66 -5.11 -10.76 -2.48
CA GLY A 66 -6.33 -10.18 -2.99
C GLY A 66 -6.11 -9.70 -4.41
N TYR A 67 -6.88 -8.69 -4.81
CA TYR A 67 -6.75 -8.10 -6.13
C TYR A 67 -7.06 -6.60 -6.09
N THR A 68 -6.60 -5.87 -7.09
CA THR A 68 -6.98 -4.48 -7.28
C THR A 68 -8.41 -4.41 -7.83
N ARG A 69 -9.22 -3.48 -7.32
CA ARG A 69 -10.49 -3.09 -7.94
C ARG A 69 -10.26 -1.99 -8.96
N ASP A 70 -9.50 -0.97 -8.56
CA ASP A 70 -9.25 0.22 -9.36
C ASP A 70 -7.86 0.81 -9.14
N PHE A 71 -7.38 1.51 -10.16
CA PHE A 71 -6.09 2.19 -10.19
C PHE A 71 -6.28 3.69 -10.40
N SER A 72 -5.46 4.48 -9.73
CA SER A 72 -5.26 5.90 -10.03
C SER A 72 -3.77 6.23 -9.97
N ALA A 73 -3.39 7.40 -10.48
CA ALA A 73 -1.99 7.85 -10.45
C ALA A 73 -1.42 7.97 -9.02
N THR A 74 -2.27 8.09 -8.00
CA THR A 74 -1.86 8.35 -6.60
C THR A 74 -2.37 7.30 -5.61
N GLY A 75 -3.04 6.25 -6.07
CA GLY A 75 -3.73 5.34 -5.16
C GLY A 75 -4.37 4.14 -5.85
N LEU A 76 -4.73 3.16 -5.03
CA LEU A 76 -5.30 1.89 -5.43
C LEU A 76 -6.56 1.60 -4.61
N GLY A 77 -7.55 0.97 -5.23
CA GLY A 77 -8.58 0.21 -4.53
C GLY A 77 -8.17 -1.25 -4.51
N LEU A 78 -8.08 -1.87 -3.33
CA LEU A 78 -7.75 -3.28 -3.15
C LEU A 78 -8.92 -4.02 -2.55
N ILE A 79 -9.28 -5.18 -3.11
CA ILE A 79 -10.17 -6.13 -2.45
C ILE A 79 -9.34 -7.16 -1.72
N MET A 80 -9.54 -7.24 -0.41
CA MET A 80 -8.83 -8.14 0.49
C MET A 80 -9.82 -8.97 1.31
N PRO A 81 -9.49 -10.23 1.62
CA PRO A 81 -10.36 -11.09 2.43
C PRO A 81 -10.41 -10.65 3.90
N ALA A 82 -9.45 -9.84 4.35
CA ALA A 82 -9.36 -9.35 5.72
C ALA A 82 -8.69 -7.97 5.78
N ILE A 83 -8.98 -7.21 6.84
CA ILE A 83 -8.35 -5.91 7.16
C ILE A 83 -7.21 -6.02 8.18
N ARG A 84 -6.84 -7.24 8.57
CA ARG A 84 -5.79 -7.51 9.56
C ARG A 84 -4.78 -8.55 9.08
N ILE A 85 -3.53 -8.35 9.46
CA ILE A 85 -2.44 -9.31 9.30
C ILE A 85 -1.95 -9.65 10.72
N GLY A 86 -2.24 -10.88 11.16
CA GLY A 86 -2.10 -11.25 12.57
C GLY A 86 -3.01 -10.37 13.45
N GLU A 87 -2.42 -9.68 14.43
CA GLU A 87 -3.13 -8.81 15.38
C GLU A 87 -3.18 -7.33 14.94
N ARG A 88 -2.70 -6.99 13.73
CA ARG A 88 -2.55 -5.60 13.28
C ARG A 88 -3.49 -5.24 12.14
N TYR A 89 -4.16 -4.11 12.28
CA TYR A 89 -4.98 -3.52 11.23
C TYR A 89 -4.13 -2.91 10.11
N LEU A 90 -4.57 -3.09 8.87
CA LEU A 90 -3.94 -2.50 7.69
C LEU A 90 -4.03 -0.96 7.68
N THR A 91 -5.07 -0.39 8.32
CA THR A 91 -5.31 1.06 8.48
C THR A 91 -4.76 1.63 9.77
N GLY A 92 -3.89 0.92 10.49
CA GLY A 92 -3.25 1.44 11.70
C GLY A 92 -2.41 2.69 11.42
N GLU A 93 -2.37 3.62 12.38
CA GLU A 93 -1.58 4.85 12.26
C GLU A 93 -0.09 4.50 12.03
N GLY A 94 0.51 5.12 11.01
CA GLY A 94 1.91 4.87 10.63
C GLY A 94 2.19 3.56 9.88
N GLN A 95 1.19 2.71 9.60
CA GLN A 95 1.41 1.44 8.90
C GLN A 95 1.68 1.66 7.41
N THR A 96 2.89 1.29 6.97
CA THR A 96 3.24 1.25 5.55
C THR A 96 3.00 -0.16 5.01
N LEU A 97 2.22 -0.25 3.94
CA LEU A 97 1.96 -1.46 3.18
C LEU A 97 3.00 -1.61 2.07
N LEU A 98 3.56 -2.80 1.96
CA LEU A 98 4.27 -3.29 0.78
C LEU A 98 3.27 -4.05 -0.08
N ILE A 99 3.04 -3.59 -1.29
CA ILE A 99 2.03 -4.12 -2.21
C ILE A 99 2.77 -4.65 -3.44
N THR A 100 2.66 -5.94 -3.67
CA THR A 100 3.19 -6.57 -4.89
C THR A 100 2.03 -6.84 -5.82
N LEU A 101 2.04 -6.21 -6.99
CA LEU A 101 1.09 -6.45 -8.06
C LEU A 101 1.71 -7.38 -9.08
N THR A 102 1.01 -8.46 -9.43
CA THR A 102 1.49 -9.42 -10.42
C THR A 102 0.96 -9.06 -11.80
N PHE A 103 1.83 -8.51 -12.65
CA PHE A 103 1.53 -8.28 -14.06
C PHE A 103 2.14 -9.37 -14.94
N PRO A 104 1.61 -9.62 -16.15
CA PRO A 104 2.22 -10.53 -17.12
C PRO A 104 3.68 -10.17 -17.47
N ALA A 105 4.01 -8.87 -17.46
CA ALA A 105 5.36 -8.38 -17.73
C ALA A 105 6.32 -8.51 -16.53
N GLY A 106 5.82 -8.86 -15.35
CA GLY A 106 6.59 -8.97 -14.11
C GLY A 106 5.91 -8.32 -12.90
N PRO A 107 6.36 -8.62 -11.68
CA PRO A 107 5.80 -8.03 -10.48
C PRO A 107 6.20 -6.55 -10.33
N LEU A 108 5.24 -5.70 -9.97
CA LEU A 108 5.48 -4.31 -9.56
C LEU A 108 5.33 -4.20 -8.04
N GLN A 109 6.37 -3.75 -7.37
CA GLN A 109 6.32 -3.48 -5.93
C GLN A 109 5.99 -2.01 -5.69
N LEU A 110 5.04 -1.77 -4.80
CA LEU A 110 4.51 -0.46 -4.47
C LEU A 110 4.52 -0.29 -2.95
N ARG A 111 4.69 0.95 -2.51
CA ARG A 111 4.58 1.32 -1.10
C ARG A 111 3.38 2.22 -0.93
N GLY A 112 2.57 1.97 0.08
CA GLY A 112 1.41 2.80 0.33
C GLY A 112 0.92 2.76 1.76
N VAL A 113 -0.01 3.64 2.08
CA VAL A 113 -0.68 3.72 3.38
C VAL A 113 -2.16 3.47 3.13
N ALA A 114 -2.76 2.56 3.89
CA ALA A 114 -4.20 2.38 3.82
C ALA A 114 -4.90 3.59 4.45
N THR A 115 -5.84 4.16 3.72
CA THR A 115 -6.53 5.41 4.08
C THR A 115 -7.98 5.19 4.51
N ARG A 116 -8.59 4.07 4.09
CA ARG A 116 -9.95 3.67 4.44
C ARG A 116 -10.14 2.18 4.17
N TYR A 117 -11.08 1.57 4.87
CA TYR A 117 -11.65 0.29 4.48
C TYR A 117 -13.18 0.36 4.49
N GLU A 118 -13.80 -0.53 3.74
CA GLU A 118 -15.25 -0.71 3.65
C GLU A 118 -15.50 -2.22 3.56
N HIS A 119 -16.42 -2.74 4.36
CA HIS A 119 -16.84 -4.14 4.22
C HIS A 119 -17.72 -4.25 2.98
N LEU A 120 -17.50 -5.28 2.18
CA LEU A 120 -18.34 -5.58 1.05
C LEU A 120 -19.31 -6.67 1.49
N ASP A 121 -20.60 -6.35 1.44
CA ASP A 121 -21.67 -7.24 1.87
C ASP A 121 -21.79 -8.43 0.90
N ASP A 122 -22.44 -9.51 1.35
CA ASP A 122 -22.54 -10.75 0.56
C ASP A 122 -23.32 -10.60 -0.76
N ASP A 123 -24.05 -9.49 -0.93
CA ASP A 123 -24.79 -9.13 -2.15
C ASP A 123 -23.91 -8.44 -3.22
N ASP A 124 -22.68 -8.04 -2.88
CA ASP A 124 -21.72 -7.51 -3.85
C ASP A 124 -21.03 -8.65 -4.63
N ASP A 125 -20.73 -8.40 -5.91
CA ASP A 125 -19.91 -9.30 -6.77
C ASP A 125 -18.49 -9.53 -6.21
N GLU A 126 -18.09 -8.77 -5.19
CA GLU A 126 -16.79 -8.77 -4.55
C GLU A 126 -16.94 -9.04 -3.05
N ARG A 127 -16.40 -10.14 -2.53
CA ARG A 127 -16.45 -10.46 -1.09
C ARG A 127 -15.23 -9.96 -0.33
N GLY A 128 -15.45 -9.51 0.90
CA GLY A 128 -14.40 -9.16 1.86
C GLY A 128 -14.37 -7.68 2.20
N TYR A 129 -13.25 -7.02 1.91
CA TYR A 129 -13.05 -5.62 2.25
C TYR A 129 -12.43 -4.87 1.10
N LEU A 130 -13.06 -3.75 0.74
CA LEU A 130 -12.43 -2.73 -0.07
C LEU A 130 -11.49 -1.91 0.80
N ILE A 131 -10.23 -1.83 0.41
CA ILE A 131 -9.19 -1.05 1.07
C ILE A 131 -8.70 0.02 0.10
N GLY A 132 -8.86 1.28 0.49
CA GLY A 132 -8.30 2.41 -0.24
C GLY A 132 -6.85 2.65 0.17
N VAL A 133 -5.90 2.46 -0.74
CA VAL A 133 -4.48 2.72 -0.49
C VAL A 133 -4.03 3.98 -1.19
N HIS A 134 -3.29 4.82 -0.48
CA HIS A 134 -2.53 5.91 -1.07
C HIS A 134 -1.08 5.48 -1.29
N LEU A 135 -0.57 5.66 -2.51
CA LEU A 135 0.81 5.34 -2.84
C LEU A 135 1.75 6.39 -2.23
N ALA A 136 2.76 5.93 -1.49
CA ALA A 136 3.84 6.78 -1.02
C ALA A 136 4.73 7.23 -2.20
N ALA A 137 5.69 8.12 -1.99
CA ALA A 137 6.65 8.49 -3.04
C ALA A 137 7.31 7.23 -3.61
N MET A 138 7.23 7.08 -4.93
CA MET A 138 7.72 5.92 -5.70
C MET A 138 8.97 6.31 -6.49
N ALA A 139 9.77 5.32 -6.89
CA ALA A 139 10.83 5.55 -7.85
C ALA A 139 10.24 5.97 -9.21
N GLU A 140 10.99 6.75 -9.99
CA GLU A 140 10.53 7.24 -11.29
C GLU A 140 10.20 6.09 -12.25
N GLN A 141 10.97 4.99 -12.21
CA GLN A 141 10.70 3.80 -13.00
C GLN A 141 9.37 3.13 -12.63
N GLU A 142 9.07 2.99 -11.34
CA GLU A 142 7.83 2.39 -10.86
C GLU A 142 6.61 3.25 -11.23
N SER A 143 6.77 4.58 -11.10
CA SER A 143 5.76 5.56 -11.51
C SER A 143 5.50 5.50 -13.03
N ALA A 144 6.55 5.37 -13.83
CA ALA A 144 6.43 5.23 -15.28
C ALA A 144 5.67 3.95 -15.67
N LEU A 145 5.98 2.81 -15.03
CA LEU A 145 5.28 1.54 -15.26
C LEU A 145 3.81 1.62 -14.88
N LEU A 146 3.49 2.20 -13.72
CA LEU A 146 2.10 2.38 -13.28
C LEU A 146 1.33 3.28 -14.25
N ASN A 147 1.92 4.39 -14.66
CA ASN A 147 1.31 5.32 -15.61
C ASN A 147 1.12 4.69 -17.00
N GLN A 148 2.08 3.89 -17.47
CA GLN A 148 1.95 3.14 -18.70
C GLN A 148 0.79 2.15 -18.62
N PHE A 149 0.67 1.41 -17.51
CA PHE A 149 -0.43 0.48 -17.29
C PHE A 149 -1.80 1.19 -17.28
N ILE A 150 -1.92 2.31 -16.56
CA ILE A 150 -3.13 3.13 -16.54
C ILE A 150 -3.50 3.60 -17.95
N ARG A 151 -2.51 4.02 -18.76
CA ARG A 151 -2.74 4.40 -20.18
C ARG A 151 -3.24 3.22 -21.01
N THR A 152 -2.73 2.02 -20.80
CA THR A 152 -3.20 0.80 -21.49
C THR A 152 -4.65 0.47 -21.13
N ILE A 153 -5.02 0.51 -19.84
CA ILE A 153 -6.42 0.30 -19.43
C ILE A 153 -7.32 1.35 -20.07
N ARG A 154 -6.90 2.61 -20.10
CA ARG A 154 -7.68 3.70 -20.71
C ARG A 154 -7.92 3.46 -22.21
N LYS A 155 -6.93 2.94 -22.93
CA LYS A 155 -7.06 2.63 -24.37
C LYS A 155 -7.98 1.45 -24.63
N ASN A 156 -7.95 0.42 -23.78
CA ASN A 156 -8.77 -0.79 -23.96
C ASN A 156 -10.26 -0.60 -23.58
N LYS A 157 -10.62 0.52 -22.96
CA LYS A 157 -11.99 0.85 -22.56
C LYS A 157 -12.70 1.82 -23.54
N SER A 158 -12.02 2.19 -24.62
CA SER A 158 -12.52 3.07 -25.68
C SER A 158 -12.74 2.28 -26.96
#